data_AF-A0A4R7JFB1-F1
#
_entry.id   AF-A0A4R7JFB1-F1
#
_cell.length_a   1.000
_cell.length_b   1.000
_cell.length_c   1.000
_cell.angle_alpha   90.00
_cell.angle_beta   90.00
_cell.angle_gamma   90.00
#
_symmetry.space_group_name_H-M   'P 1'
#
loop_
_entity.id
_entity.type
_entity.pdbx_description
1 polymer ?
#
loop_
_entity_poly.entity_id
_entity_poly.type
_entity_poly.pdbx_seq_one_letter_code
_entity_poly.pdbx_strand_id
1 'polypeptide(L)'
;MQVSAASDETAGEYSRPDIERSVVEWLRAELDDPEIVGSDNFLDIGGHSLTFAHLNRYLGDTFGVALDNRITYSEQLSTAVAQARPAEQG
;
A
#
# COMPACT_ATOMS: atom_id res chain seq x y z
N MET A 1 22.26 24.75 -2.92
CA MET A 1 20.96 24.14 -2.56
C MET A 1 21.24 22.69 -2.19
N GLN A 2 21.40 22.41 -0.89
CA GLN A 2 21.59 21.06 -0.35
C GLN A 2 20.26 20.60 0.27
N VAL A 3 19.76 19.44 -0.16
CA VAL A 3 19.57 18.29 0.75
C VAL A 3 20.05 17.06 0.00
N SER A 4 20.99 16.37 0.64
CA SER A 4 21.65 15.16 0.22
C SER A 4 20.77 13.93 0.46
N ALA A 5 20.99 12.90 -0.37
CA ALA A 5 20.86 11.47 -0.06
C ALA A 5 19.48 10.97 0.40
N ALA A 6 18.75 10.38 -0.55
CA ALA A 6 18.11 9.09 -0.32
C ALA A 6 18.63 8.12 -1.38
N SER A 7 19.94 7.83 -1.30
CA SER A 7 20.47 6.59 -1.83
C SER A 7 19.98 5.49 -0.88
N ASP A 8 18.78 4.97 -1.14
CA ASP A 8 18.27 3.75 -0.52
C ASP A 8 18.32 2.64 -1.59
N GLU A 9 19.52 2.43 -2.16
CA GLU A 9 19.82 1.19 -2.83
C GLU A 9 20.28 0.20 -1.76
N THR A 10 19.56 -0.91 -1.66
CA THR A 10 19.89 -2.17 -0.96
C THR A 10 19.51 -2.30 0.53
N ALA A 11 18.21 -2.34 0.81
CA ALA A 11 17.66 -3.17 1.89
C ALA A 11 16.21 -3.64 1.61
N GLY A 12 16.04 -4.60 0.69
CA GLY A 12 14.80 -5.43 0.62
C GLY A 12 13.80 -5.13 -0.52
N GLU A 13 14.32 -5.06 -1.75
CA GLU A 13 13.67 -5.38 -3.05
C GLU A 13 12.56 -4.47 -3.64
N TYR A 14 11.84 -3.63 -2.90
CA TYR A 14 10.78 -2.77 -3.51
C TYR A 14 10.71 -1.35 -2.94
N SER A 15 10.58 -0.34 -3.80
CA SER A 15 10.43 1.05 -3.35
C SER A 15 8.98 1.30 -2.91
N ARG A 16 8.76 2.20 -1.95
CA ARG A 16 7.40 2.67 -1.55
C ARG A 16 6.49 3.03 -2.73
N PRO A 17 6.93 3.78 -3.76
CA PRO A 17 6.10 4.04 -4.93
C PRO A 17 5.75 2.78 -5.74
N ASP A 18 6.59 1.74 -5.75
CA ASP A 18 6.26 0.45 -6.39
C ASP A 18 5.15 -0.29 -5.62
N ILE A 19 5.22 -0.25 -4.28
CA ILE A 19 4.19 -0.82 -3.41
C ILE A 19 2.87 -0.07 -3.62
N GLU A 20 2.90 1.27 -3.61
CA GLU A 20 1.72 2.11 -3.82
C GLU A 20 1.06 1.81 -5.17
N ARG A 21 1.85 1.78 -6.23
CA ARG A 21 1.37 1.44 -7.57
C ARG A 21 0.72 0.06 -7.58
N SER A 22 1.34 -0.93 -6.93
CA SER A 22 0.82 -2.29 -6.85
C SER A 22 -0.48 -2.39 -6.06
N VAL A 23 -0.61 -1.62 -4.97
CA VAL A 23 -1.86 -1.50 -4.20
C VAL A 23 -2.97 -0.95 -5.07
N VAL A 24 -2.70 0.16 -5.77
CA VAL A 24 -3.66 0.80 -6.67
C VAL A 24 -4.07 -0.15 -7.81
N GLU A 25 -3.10 -0.77 -8.48
CA GLU A 25 -3.37 -1.72 -9.58
C GLU A 25 -4.18 -2.93 -9.09
N TRP A 26 -3.90 -3.44 -7.89
CA TRP A 26 -4.65 -4.53 -7.29
C TRP A 26 -6.09 -4.12 -6.95
N LEU A 27 -6.28 -2.94 -6.37
CA LEU A 27 -7.60 -2.41 -6.02
C LEU A 27 -8.47 -2.16 -7.25
N ARG A 28 -7.88 -1.63 -8.33
CA ARG A 28 -8.57 -1.45 -9.62
C ARG A 28 -9.12 -2.76 -10.16
N ALA A 29 -8.37 -3.85 -10.02
CA ALA A 29 -8.80 -5.18 -10.46
C ALA A 29 -9.90 -5.76 -9.55
N GLU A 30 -9.79 -5.59 -8.23
CA GLU A 30 -10.75 -6.16 -7.27
C GLU A 30 -12.07 -5.39 -7.19
N LEU A 31 -12.02 -4.07 -7.39
CA LEU A 31 -13.19 -3.18 -7.32
C LEU A 31 -13.78 -2.88 -8.70
N ASP A 32 -13.16 -3.38 -9.78
CA ASP A 32 -13.50 -3.08 -11.18
C ASP A 32 -13.57 -1.57 -11.48
N ASP A 33 -12.75 -0.78 -10.78
CA ASP A 33 -12.75 0.68 -10.87
C ASP A 33 -11.37 1.20 -11.29
N PRO A 34 -11.19 1.68 -12.53
CA PRO A 34 -9.90 2.15 -13.03
C PRO A 34 -9.52 3.56 -12.56
N GLU A 35 -10.43 4.30 -11.93
CA GLU A 35 -10.20 5.69 -11.51
C GLU A 35 -9.45 5.79 -10.18
N ILE A 36 -9.38 4.70 -9.41
CA ILE A 36 -8.64 4.63 -8.13
C ILE A 36 -7.20 5.11 -8.29
N VAL A 37 -6.77 6.01 -7.41
CA VAL A 37 -5.40 6.53 -7.29
C VAL A 37 -4.88 6.47 -5.85
N GLY A 38 -3.57 6.64 -5.64
CA GLY A 38 -2.96 6.60 -4.31
C GLY A 38 -3.46 7.68 -3.35
N SER A 39 -4.01 8.79 -3.88
CA SER A 39 -4.61 9.85 -3.09
C SER A 39 -6.03 9.54 -2.60
N ASP A 40 -6.65 8.45 -3.06
CA ASP A 40 -7.97 8.05 -2.57
C ASP A 40 -7.88 7.37 -1.21
N ASN A 41 -8.99 7.42 -0.48
CA ASN A 41 -9.15 6.65 0.74
C ASN A 41 -9.77 5.29 0.43
N PHE A 42 -9.28 4.24 1.09
CA PHE A 42 -9.73 2.86 0.86
C PHE A 42 -11.24 2.66 1.05
N LEU A 43 -11.86 3.33 2.02
CA LEU A 43 -13.30 3.21 2.26
C LEU A 43 -14.13 3.99 1.24
N ASP A 44 -13.60 5.10 0.72
CA ASP A 44 -14.30 5.97 -0.23
C ASP A 44 -14.50 5.26 -1.59
N ILE A 45 -13.48 4.52 -2.03
CA ILE A 45 -13.50 3.72 -3.26
C ILE A 45 -14.26 2.38 -3.12
N GLY A 46 -14.89 2.12 -1.97
CA GLY A 46 -15.65 0.89 -1.73
C GLY A 46 -14.85 -0.29 -1.14
N GLY A 47 -13.63 -0.05 -0.68
CA GLY A 47 -12.85 -1.04 0.05
C GLY A 47 -13.48 -1.41 1.39
N HIS A 48 -13.53 -2.71 1.70
CA HIS A 48 -14.06 -3.23 2.97
C HIS A 48 -13.08 -4.22 3.62
N SER A 49 -13.39 -4.67 4.85
CA SER A 49 -12.49 -5.52 5.65
C SER A 49 -12.01 -6.79 4.95
N LEU A 50 -12.85 -7.43 4.13
CA LEU A 50 -12.44 -8.60 3.36
C LEU A 50 -11.42 -8.24 2.26
N THR A 51 -11.68 -7.20 1.46
CA THR A 51 -10.73 -6.68 0.46
C THR A 51 -9.42 -6.25 1.11
N PHE A 52 -9.48 -5.63 2.29
CA PHE A 52 -8.30 -5.23 3.04
C PHE A 52 -7.46 -6.44 3.48
N ALA A 53 -8.12 -7.50 3.96
CA ALA A 53 -7.43 -8.73 4.35
C ALA A 53 -6.76 -9.40 3.14
N HIS A 54 -7.42 -9.41 1.98
CA HIS A 54 -6.84 -9.93 0.73
C HIS A 54 -5.65 -9.08 0.26
N LEU A 55 -5.78 -7.75 0.30
CA LEU A 55 -4.70 -6.81 -0.03
C LEU A 55 -3.49 -7.04 0.88
N ASN A 56 -3.68 -7.10 2.19
CA ASN A 56 -2.58 -7.35 3.13
C ASN A 56 -1.92 -8.71 2.90
N ARG A 57 -2.68 -9.73 2.49
CA ARG A 57 -2.11 -11.03 2.13
C ARG A 57 -1.27 -10.94 0.85
N TYR A 58 -1.77 -10.25 -0.17
CA TYR A 58 -1.02 -9.99 -1.40
C TYR A 58 0.28 -9.22 -1.14
N LEU A 59 0.21 -8.18 -0.31
CA LEU A 59 1.38 -7.38 0.06
C LEU A 59 2.39 -8.16 0.91
N GLY A 60 1.91 -9.01 1.82
CA GLY A 60 2.76 -9.87 2.64
C GLY A 60 3.50 -10.92 1.80
N ASP A 61 2.82 -11.49 0.79
CA ASP A 61 3.41 -12.50 -0.11
C ASP A 61 4.38 -11.88 -1.13
N THR A 62 4.02 -10.72 -1.70
CA THR A 62 4.79 -10.09 -2.78
C THR A 62 5.92 -9.19 -2.26
N PHE A 63 5.65 -8.42 -1.21
CA PHE A 63 6.53 -7.35 -0.71
C PHE A 63 7.03 -7.61 0.71
N GLY A 64 6.48 -8.60 1.43
CA GLY A 64 6.79 -8.82 2.84
C GLY A 64 6.29 -7.72 3.77
N VAL A 65 5.30 -6.91 3.34
CA VAL A 65 4.73 -5.80 4.14
C VAL A 65 3.23 -5.95 4.33
N ALA A 66 2.71 -5.31 5.37
CA ALA A 66 1.30 -5.21 5.66
C ALA A 66 0.92 -3.76 5.97
N LEU A 67 -0.27 -3.36 5.54
CA LEU A 67 -0.87 -2.08 5.87
C LEU A 67 -1.58 -2.16 7.23
N ASP A 68 -1.63 -1.02 7.90
CA ASP A 68 -2.36 -0.86 9.16
C ASP A 68 -3.81 -0.46 8.84
N ASN A 69 -4.79 -1.22 9.34
CA ASN A 69 -6.22 -0.97 9.05
C ASN A 69 -6.65 0.43 9.51
N ARG A 70 -6.14 0.89 10.66
CA ARG A 70 -6.46 2.18 11.25
C ARG A 70 -6.03 3.33 10.35
N ILE A 71 -4.85 3.22 9.75
CA ILE A 71 -4.31 4.22 8.83
C ILE A 71 -5.04 4.11 7.50
N THR A 72 -5.18 2.90 6.95
CA THR A 72 -5.81 2.65 5.65
C THR A 72 -7.26 3.13 5.60
N TYR A 73 -7.99 3.05 6.71
CA TYR A 73 -9.39 3.49 6.78
C TYR A 73 -9.53 4.98 7.09
N SER A 74 -8.53 5.59 7.72
CA SER A 74 -8.57 7.01 8.10
C SER A 74 -7.89 7.93 7.09
N GLU A 75 -6.89 7.42 6.38
CA GLU A 75 -5.96 8.20 5.54
C GLU A 75 -5.98 7.74 4.09
N GLN A 76 -5.24 8.44 3.23
CA GLN A 76 -5.07 8.09 1.82
C GLN A 76 -4.20 6.82 1.67
N LEU A 77 -4.41 6.07 0.58
CA LEU A 77 -3.63 4.86 0.27
C LEU A 77 -2.12 5.13 0.27
N SER A 78 -1.67 6.26 -0.29
CA SER A 78 -0.26 6.70 -0.28
C SER A 78 0.30 6.83 1.14
N THR A 79 -0.48 7.40 2.07
CA THR A 79 -0.08 7.53 3.47
C THR A 79 -0.02 6.17 4.15
N ALA A 80 -1.00 5.30 3.89
CA ALA A 80 -1.02 3.93 4.42
C ALA A 80 0.21 3.15 3.96
N VAL A 81 0.57 3.24 2.68
CA VAL A 81 1.76 2.60 2.11
C VAL A 81 3.06 3.20 2.66
N ALA A 82 3.12 4.51 2.85
CA ALA A 82 4.26 5.17 3.46
C ALA A 82 4.48 4.75 4.93
N GLN A 83 3.43 4.24 5.59
CA GLN A 83 3.44 3.71 6.96
C GLN A 83 3.35 2.18 7.00
N ALA A 84 3.50 1.50 5.86
CA ALA A 84 3.49 0.05 5.80
C ALA A 84 4.55 -0.54 6.72
N ARG A 85 4.18 -1.60 7.43
CA ARG A 85 5.04 -2.30 8.38
C ARG A 85 5.43 -3.65 7.79
N PRO A 86 6.58 -4.22 8.16
CA PRO A 86 6.88 -5.60 7.79
C PRO A 86 5.72 -6.51 8.21
N ALA A 87 5.30 -7.40 7.32
CA ALA A 87 4.28 -8.40 7.62
C ALA A 87 4.87 -9.31 8.70
N GLU A 88 4.48 -9.11 9.95
CA GLU A 88 4.90 -9.98 11.05
C GLU A 88 4.29 -11.35 10.77
N GLN A 89 5.12 -12.26 10.27
CA GLN A 89 4.76 -13.64 9.98
C GLN A 89 4.46 -14.32 11.32
N GLY A 90 3.20 -14.27 11.75
CA GLY A 90 2.69 -14.96 12.93
C GLY A 90 2.57 -16.46 12.71
#